data_AF-A0A370AT07-F1
#
_entry.id   AF-A0A370AT07-F1
#
_cell.length_a   1.000
_cell.length_b   1.000
_cell.length_c   1.000
_cell.angle_alpha   90.00
_cell.angle_beta   90.00
_cell.angle_gamma   90.00
#
_symmetry.space_group_name_H-M   'P 1'
#
loop_
_entity.id
_entity.type
_entity.pdbx_description
1 polymer ?
#
loop_
_entity_poly.entity_id
_entity_poly.type
_entity_poly.pdbx_seq_one_letter_code
_entity_poly.pdbx_strand_id
1 'polypeptide(L)'
;MNKFSFLSIFLILLSFQTTLYCSADDFSAADFSANEELLLKYRINGDYLKESNLRTVLEELLFSETDPLSRTALKRLLYQELIELPDDIFFDKHISALAADGDDLWMGSRSGDIARYSLSEKSWKSFIRGQDSLAIKTMQTILPDHERIWFLSYGSVGVYSKRHSRLIYLDIPDEKDYRGLQSGIVVGTGLITGTQSRGLRRIRLDSQSVLPLASDLRNVTFLQALDDQRILAGSEEDGLFILDRSFNASAAGQNSRQLSAARAVLGDSRSRMIAGSYGGGLYKLVRQGDKYDIVLLNSRTRWITGGVELPEHFCFSTLGQGLLVMEKESLEISYLGISEGLGGLDMSSIAYVEPYIICAVQEQGLVKIHEDLFRTP
;
A
#
# COMPACT_ATOMS: atom_id res chain seq x y z
N MET A 1 13.12 -45.83 0.97
CA MET A 1 13.07 -45.42 -0.45
C MET A 1 11.62 -45.17 -0.80
N ASN A 2 11.18 -43.93 -0.57
CA ASN A 2 9.77 -43.54 -0.60
C ASN A 2 9.35 -43.20 -2.04
N LYS A 3 8.50 -44.05 -2.62
CA LYS A 3 7.62 -43.71 -3.74
C LYS A 3 6.46 -42.82 -3.24
N PHE A 4 6.77 -41.74 -2.56
CA PHE A 4 5.91 -40.55 -2.49
C PHE A 4 6.25 -39.73 -3.73
N SER A 5 6.01 -40.32 -4.90
CA SER A 5 6.51 -39.82 -6.18
C SER A 5 5.39 -39.09 -6.89
N PHE A 6 5.52 -37.76 -7.01
CA PHE A 6 4.95 -36.89 -8.04
C PHE A 6 3.43 -36.82 -8.21
N LEU A 7 2.68 -37.93 -8.15
CA LEU A 7 1.27 -38.02 -8.54
C LEU A 7 0.34 -37.18 -7.65
N SER A 8 0.60 -37.11 -6.35
CA SER A 8 -0.23 -36.34 -5.41
C SER A 8 -0.03 -34.83 -5.53
N ILE A 9 1.18 -34.39 -5.90
CA ILE A 9 1.52 -32.97 -6.14
C ILE A 9 1.07 -32.55 -7.54
N PHE A 10 1.15 -33.47 -8.51
CA PHE A 10 0.60 -33.28 -9.85
C PHE A 10 -0.91 -33.00 -9.80
N LEU A 11 -1.65 -33.67 -8.90
CA LEU A 11 -3.08 -33.42 -8.67
C LEU A 11 -3.39 -32.09 -7.95
N ILE A 12 -2.50 -31.58 -7.09
CA ILE A 12 -2.64 -30.23 -6.49
C ILE A 12 -2.44 -29.16 -7.58
N LEU A 13 -1.47 -29.35 -8.47
CA LEU A 13 -1.14 -28.39 -9.52
C LEU A 13 -2.10 -28.48 -10.73
N LEU A 14 -2.63 -29.66 -11.05
CA LEU A 14 -3.58 -29.85 -12.17
C LEU A 14 -4.94 -29.18 -11.94
N SER A 15 -5.38 -28.97 -10.71
CA SER A 15 -6.64 -28.24 -10.47
C SER A 15 -6.53 -26.73 -10.71
N PHE A 16 -5.35 -26.20 -11.05
CA PHE A 16 -5.10 -24.76 -11.19
C PHE A 16 -4.63 -24.30 -12.57
N GLN A 17 -4.67 -25.15 -13.60
CA GLN A 17 -4.44 -24.71 -14.98
C GLN A 17 -5.72 -24.69 -15.80
N THR A 18 -6.24 -23.49 -16.04
CA THR A 18 -6.83 -23.19 -17.35
C THR A 18 -5.73 -23.29 -18.41
N THR A 19 -5.79 -24.41 -19.13
CA THR A 19 -5.28 -24.64 -20.49
C THR A 19 -3.78 -24.90 -20.65
N LEU A 20 -3.41 -26.18 -20.58
CA LEU A 20 -2.28 -26.75 -21.32
C LEU A 20 -2.74 -28.05 -22.01
N TYR A 21 -2.76 -28.03 -23.34
CA TYR A 21 -3.10 -29.17 -24.17
C TYR A 21 -2.07 -30.30 -23.99
N CYS A 22 -2.54 -31.50 -23.66
CA CYS A 22 -1.81 -32.75 -23.89
C CYS A 22 -2.80 -33.80 -24.44
N SER A 23 -2.48 -34.34 -25.61
CA SER A 23 -3.23 -35.41 -26.28
C SER A 23 -2.95 -36.77 -25.64
N ALA A 24 -4.00 -37.54 -25.35
CA ALA A 24 -4.31 -38.83 -25.98
C ALA A 24 -5.28 -39.62 -25.10
N ASP A 25 -6.46 -39.83 -25.68
CA ASP A 25 -7.42 -40.92 -25.53
C ASP A 25 -8.06 -41.21 -24.16
N ASP A 26 -9.40 -41.17 -24.19
CA ASP A 26 -10.36 -41.48 -23.14
C ASP A 26 -10.44 -40.51 -21.96
N PHE A 27 -11.19 -39.41 -22.10
CA PHE A 27 -12.21 -38.96 -21.14
C PHE A 27 -13.05 -37.84 -21.77
N SER A 28 -14.37 -38.00 -21.76
CA SER A 28 -15.33 -37.06 -22.34
C SER A 28 -15.43 -35.76 -21.53
N ALA A 29 -15.47 -34.64 -22.26
CA ALA A 29 -15.60 -33.28 -21.75
C ALA A 29 -16.80 -33.08 -20.82
N ALA A 30 -16.54 -32.45 -19.67
CA ALA A 30 -17.55 -31.79 -18.85
C ALA A 30 -16.92 -30.52 -18.25
N ASP A 31 -17.59 -29.39 -18.45
CA ASP A 31 -17.27 -28.09 -17.86
C ASP A 31 -17.11 -28.19 -16.34
N PHE A 32 -15.99 -27.72 -15.80
CA PHE A 32 -15.80 -27.54 -14.36
C PHE A 32 -15.27 -26.13 -14.08
N SER A 33 -16.19 -25.24 -13.74
CA SER A 33 -15.93 -24.09 -12.87
C SER A 33 -15.70 -24.63 -11.45
N ALA A 34 -14.45 -24.72 -11.00
CA ALA A 34 -14.13 -25.18 -9.65
C ALA A 34 -13.01 -24.32 -9.04
N ASN A 35 -13.39 -23.13 -8.56
CA ASN A 35 -12.56 -22.29 -7.71
C ASN A 35 -12.74 -22.69 -6.24
N GLU A 36 -11.63 -22.67 -5.51
CA GLU A 36 -11.46 -22.74 -4.05
C GLU A 36 -11.80 -24.04 -3.30
N GLU A 37 -12.85 -24.80 -3.67
CA GLU A 37 -13.26 -25.97 -2.86
C GLU A 37 -12.29 -27.19 -2.96
N LEU A 38 -11.40 -27.20 -3.96
CA LEU A 38 -10.48 -28.30 -4.23
C LEU A 38 -9.20 -28.29 -3.39
N LEU A 39 -8.81 -27.14 -2.81
CA LEU A 39 -7.66 -27.07 -1.89
C LEU A 39 -7.97 -27.68 -0.51
N LEU A 40 -9.25 -27.96 -0.21
CA LEU A 40 -9.71 -28.45 1.08
C LEU A 40 -9.94 -29.98 1.17
N LYS A 41 -9.59 -30.74 0.12
CA LYS A 41 -9.80 -32.21 0.10
C LYS A 41 -8.54 -33.03 -0.12
N TYR A 42 -7.47 -32.75 0.63
CA TYR A 42 -6.37 -33.71 0.77
C TYR A 42 -6.59 -34.62 1.97
N ARG A 43 -7.19 -35.79 1.70
CA ARG A 43 -7.25 -36.94 2.60
C ARG A 43 -5.87 -37.61 2.64
N ILE A 44 -5.22 -37.60 3.80
CA ILE A 44 -4.22 -38.61 4.14
C ILE A 44 -4.85 -39.46 5.24
N ASN A 45 -5.12 -40.74 4.94
CA ASN A 45 -5.62 -41.73 5.90
C ASN A 45 -6.95 -41.42 6.63
N GLY A 46 -7.81 -40.58 6.07
CA GLY A 46 -9.17 -40.39 6.57
C GLY A 46 -9.36 -39.24 7.56
N ASP A 47 -8.29 -38.53 7.94
CA ASP A 47 -8.36 -37.35 8.79
C ASP A 47 -8.22 -36.06 7.98
N TYR A 48 -8.97 -35.01 8.37
CA TYR A 48 -8.85 -33.67 7.80
C TYR A 48 -7.54 -33.03 8.26
N LEU A 49 -6.73 -32.51 7.33
CA LEU A 49 -5.57 -31.69 7.68
C LEU A 49 -6.06 -30.38 8.30
N LYS A 50 -5.65 -30.11 9.53
CA LYS A 50 -5.76 -28.77 10.11
C LYS A 50 -4.92 -27.80 9.27
N GLU A 51 -5.36 -26.56 9.16
CA GLU A 51 -4.67 -25.49 8.40
C GLU A 51 -3.18 -25.35 8.78
N SER A 52 -2.86 -25.53 10.07
CA SER A 52 -1.47 -25.56 10.57
C SER A 52 -0.62 -26.68 9.97
N ASN A 53 -1.21 -27.85 9.72
CA ASN A 53 -0.53 -29.00 9.13
C ASN A 53 -0.33 -28.80 7.63
N LEU A 54 -1.30 -28.17 6.95
CA LEU A 54 -1.18 -27.83 5.53
C LEU A 54 -0.04 -26.83 5.30
N ARG A 55 0.04 -25.78 6.13
CA ARG A 55 1.13 -24.81 6.07
C ARG A 55 2.51 -25.46 6.22
N THR A 56 2.68 -26.30 7.24
CA THR A 56 3.95 -27.02 7.48
C THR A 56 4.36 -27.87 6.28
N VAL A 57 3.42 -28.64 5.72
CA VAL A 57 3.69 -29.50 4.55
C VAL A 57 4.06 -28.68 3.32
N LEU A 58 3.38 -27.56 3.08
CA LEU A 58 3.67 -26.67 1.97
C LEU A 58 5.02 -25.96 2.13
N GLU A 59 5.40 -25.59 3.35
CA GLU A 59 6.72 -25.01 3.67
C GLU A 59 7.85 -26.03 3.43
N GLU A 60 7.68 -27.28 3.87
CA GLU A 60 8.63 -28.38 3.58
C GLU A 60 8.77 -28.62 2.08
N LEU A 61 7.64 -28.62 1.35
CA LEU A 61 7.63 -28.77 -0.10
C LEU A 61 8.38 -27.62 -0.77
N LEU A 62 8.08 -26.36 -0.38
CA LEU A 62 8.77 -25.17 -0.89
C LEU A 62 10.29 -25.24 -0.64
N PHE A 63 10.73 -25.79 0.50
CA PHE A 63 12.15 -25.94 0.78
C PHE A 63 12.84 -26.97 -0.13
N SER A 64 12.13 -28.04 -0.49
CA SER A 64 12.64 -29.11 -1.36
C SER A 64 12.49 -28.84 -2.86
N GLU A 65 11.59 -27.93 -3.25
CA GLU A 65 11.27 -27.66 -4.65
C GLU A 65 12.38 -26.84 -5.32
N THR A 66 12.84 -27.31 -6.47
CA THR A 66 13.91 -26.69 -7.25
C THR A 66 13.39 -25.96 -8.49
N ASP A 67 12.22 -26.33 -8.99
CA ASP A 67 11.61 -25.70 -10.16
C ASP A 67 11.11 -24.29 -9.81
N PRO A 68 11.59 -23.22 -10.46
CA PRO A 68 11.22 -21.85 -10.12
C PRO A 68 9.71 -21.56 -10.24
N LEU A 69 9.02 -22.17 -11.21
CA LEU A 69 7.58 -21.96 -11.40
C LEU A 69 6.77 -22.60 -10.27
N SER A 70 7.13 -23.82 -9.89
CA SER A 70 6.52 -24.53 -8.77
C SER A 70 6.78 -23.81 -7.44
N ARG A 71 8.00 -23.31 -7.21
CA ARG A 71 8.31 -22.44 -6.05
C ARG A 71 7.44 -21.19 -6.03
N THR A 72 7.27 -20.53 -7.17
CA THR A 72 6.42 -19.33 -7.30
C THR A 72 4.97 -19.63 -6.92
N ALA A 73 4.42 -20.74 -7.42
CA ALA A 73 3.06 -21.17 -7.11
C ALA A 73 2.88 -21.50 -5.61
N LEU A 74 3.87 -22.18 -5.01
CA LEU A 74 3.85 -22.50 -3.58
C LEU A 74 3.94 -21.24 -2.72
N LYS A 75 4.79 -20.26 -3.08
CA LYS A 75 4.88 -18.97 -2.37
C LYS A 75 3.55 -18.20 -2.42
N ARG A 76 2.85 -18.19 -3.56
CA ARG A 76 1.49 -17.64 -3.67
C ARG A 76 0.53 -18.32 -2.70
N LEU A 77 0.48 -19.64 -2.75
CA LEU A 77 -0.46 -20.43 -1.96
C LEU A 77 -0.24 -20.28 -0.44
N LEU A 78 1.02 -20.18 -0.02
CA LEU A 78 1.40 -20.09 1.39
C LEU A 78 1.18 -18.71 2.00
N TYR A 79 1.53 -17.65 1.26
CA TYR A 79 1.74 -16.34 1.85
C TYR A 79 0.88 -15.25 1.24
N GLN A 80 0.09 -15.54 0.21
CA GLN A 80 -0.64 -14.52 -0.53
C GLN A 80 -2.13 -14.84 -0.63
N GLU A 81 -2.96 -13.81 -0.48
CA GLU A 81 -4.40 -13.86 -0.74
C GLU A 81 -4.76 -12.67 -1.62
N LEU A 82 -5.45 -12.94 -2.74
CA LEU A 82 -6.02 -11.89 -3.57
C LEU A 82 -7.36 -11.47 -2.95
N ILE A 83 -7.50 -10.18 -2.66
CA ILE A 83 -8.75 -9.58 -2.23
C ILE A 83 -9.33 -8.86 -3.45
N GLU A 84 -10.31 -9.51 -4.09
CA GLU A 84 -10.97 -8.99 -5.28
C GLU A 84 -11.81 -7.75 -4.95
N LEU A 85 -11.76 -6.75 -5.84
CA LEU A 85 -12.57 -5.54 -5.77
C LEU A 85 -13.92 -5.81 -6.45
N PRO A 86 -15.06 -5.78 -5.73
CA PRO A 86 -16.36 -6.05 -6.32
C PRO A 86 -16.82 -4.93 -7.27
N ASP A 87 -17.26 -5.29 -8.48
CA ASP A 87 -17.66 -4.34 -9.53
C ASP A 87 -18.94 -3.53 -9.16
N ASP A 88 -19.74 -4.01 -8.21
CA ASP A 88 -20.90 -3.31 -7.68
C ASP A 88 -20.53 -2.24 -6.63
N ILE A 89 -19.34 -2.35 -6.03
CA ILE A 89 -18.80 -1.43 -5.03
C ILE A 89 -17.89 -0.39 -5.66
N PHE A 90 -17.02 -0.81 -6.57
CA PHE A 90 -16.04 0.04 -7.23
C PHE A 90 -16.48 0.42 -8.64
N PHE A 91 -16.15 1.63 -9.05
CA PHE A 91 -16.27 2.03 -10.45
C PHE A 91 -15.07 1.57 -11.27
N ASP A 92 -13.87 1.68 -10.72
CA ASP A 92 -12.62 1.18 -11.33
C ASP A 92 -11.76 0.39 -10.33
N LYS A 93 -10.77 -0.34 -10.85
CA LYS A 93 -9.83 -1.15 -10.05
C LYS A 93 -8.53 -0.39 -9.72
N HIS A 94 -8.52 0.94 -9.89
CA HIS A 94 -7.35 1.78 -9.64
C HIS A 94 -7.42 2.39 -8.24
N ILE A 95 -7.12 1.57 -7.23
CA ILE A 95 -6.94 2.07 -5.86
C ILE A 95 -5.75 3.00 -5.82
N SER A 96 -5.94 4.21 -5.31
CA SER A 96 -4.95 5.29 -5.29
C SER A 96 -4.51 5.68 -3.87
N ALA A 97 -5.34 5.38 -2.88
CA ALA A 97 -5.00 5.52 -1.46
C ALA A 97 -5.50 4.29 -0.69
N LEU A 98 -4.67 3.83 0.25
CA LEU A 98 -4.94 2.70 1.11
C LEU A 98 -4.43 3.03 2.52
N ALA A 99 -5.23 2.75 3.54
CA ALA A 99 -4.84 2.91 4.93
C ALA A 99 -5.45 1.80 5.79
N ALA A 100 -4.69 1.34 6.78
CA ALA A 100 -5.15 0.41 7.78
C ALA A 100 -5.64 1.13 9.04
N ASP A 101 -6.72 0.65 9.64
CA ASP A 101 -7.24 1.08 10.94
C ASP A 101 -7.67 -0.14 11.75
N GLY A 102 -6.71 -0.80 12.39
CA GLY A 102 -6.93 -2.10 13.01
C GLY A 102 -7.22 -3.17 11.95
N ASP A 103 -8.37 -3.84 12.06
CA ASP A 103 -8.83 -4.87 11.12
C ASP A 103 -9.41 -4.31 9.80
N ASP A 104 -9.75 -3.02 9.80
CA ASP A 104 -10.40 -2.36 8.67
C ASP A 104 -9.35 -1.78 7.70
N LEU A 105 -9.47 -2.16 6.43
CA LEU A 105 -8.77 -1.54 5.31
C LEU A 105 -9.65 -0.49 4.67
N TRP A 106 -9.20 0.75 4.72
CA TRP A 106 -9.84 1.89 4.07
C TRP A 106 -9.15 2.17 2.75
N MET A 107 -9.95 2.36 1.70
CA MET A 107 -9.43 2.54 0.37
C MET A 107 -10.22 3.57 -0.43
N GLY A 108 -9.51 4.22 -1.34
CA GLY A 108 -10.11 5.12 -2.30
C GLY A 108 -9.46 5.04 -3.67
N SER A 109 -10.29 5.12 -4.69
CA SER A 109 -9.88 4.95 -6.08
C SER A 109 -9.54 6.26 -6.77
N ARG A 110 -9.01 6.15 -7.99
CA ARG A 110 -8.77 7.27 -8.88
C ARG A 110 -10.07 7.96 -9.31
N SER A 111 -11.16 7.21 -9.42
CA SER A 111 -12.50 7.71 -9.76
C SER A 111 -13.31 8.24 -8.56
N GLY A 112 -12.73 8.21 -7.35
CA GLY A 112 -13.33 8.76 -6.14
C GLY A 112 -14.21 7.78 -5.36
N ASP A 113 -14.09 6.48 -5.61
CA ASP A 113 -14.69 5.45 -4.76
C ASP A 113 -14.16 5.58 -3.32
N ILE A 114 -15.01 5.30 -2.33
CA ILE A 114 -14.64 5.16 -0.93
C ILE A 114 -15.29 3.88 -0.40
N ALA A 115 -14.44 2.95 0.04
CA ALA A 115 -14.89 1.68 0.56
C ALA A 115 -13.99 1.21 1.72
N ARG A 116 -14.54 0.29 2.49
CA ARG A 116 -13.88 -0.38 3.60
C ARG A 116 -14.00 -1.89 3.43
N TYR A 117 -12.92 -2.61 3.69
CA TYR A 117 -12.90 -4.07 3.80
C TYR A 117 -12.49 -4.49 5.20
N SER A 118 -13.28 -5.31 5.88
CA SER A 118 -12.87 -5.94 7.14
C SER A 118 -12.12 -7.23 6.83
N LEU A 119 -10.88 -7.34 7.33
CA LEU A 119 -10.05 -8.52 7.13
C LEU A 119 -10.63 -9.76 7.84
N SER A 120 -11.15 -9.58 9.06
CA SER A 120 -11.71 -10.68 9.85
C SER A 120 -13.07 -11.16 9.35
N GLU A 121 -13.95 -10.23 8.97
CA GLU A 121 -15.29 -10.56 8.46
C GLU A 121 -15.29 -10.91 6.96
N LYS A 122 -14.18 -10.62 6.26
CA LYS A 122 -14.06 -10.69 4.80
C LYS A 122 -15.21 -9.97 4.09
N SER A 123 -15.62 -8.84 4.65
CA SER A 123 -16.84 -8.13 4.26
C SER A 123 -16.52 -6.74 3.71
N TRP A 124 -17.24 -6.36 2.66
CA TRP A 124 -17.11 -5.04 2.06
C TRP A 124 -18.21 -4.09 2.53
N LYS A 125 -17.85 -2.81 2.65
CA LYS A 125 -18.80 -1.71 2.84
C LYS A 125 -18.46 -0.56 1.89
N SER A 126 -19.35 -0.30 0.94
CA SER A 126 -19.28 0.90 0.11
C SER A 126 -19.84 2.10 0.86
N PHE A 127 -19.14 3.23 0.78
CA PHE A 127 -19.66 4.52 1.21
C PHE A 127 -19.99 5.40 0.01
N ILE A 128 -19.13 5.34 -1.01
CA ILE A 128 -19.26 6.10 -2.24
C ILE A 128 -18.75 5.22 -3.37
N ARG A 129 -19.58 5.09 -4.40
CA ARG A 129 -19.14 4.59 -5.68
C ARG A 129 -18.80 5.76 -6.57
N GLY A 130 -17.62 5.69 -7.18
CA GLY A 130 -17.13 6.62 -8.18
C GLY A 130 -18.01 6.60 -9.43
N GLN A 131 -17.61 7.43 -10.39
CA GLN A 131 -18.29 7.53 -11.67
C GLN A 131 -17.34 8.10 -12.71
N ASP A 132 -17.60 7.81 -13.98
CA ASP A 132 -16.95 8.51 -15.07
C ASP A 132 -17.20 10.02 -14.94
N SER A 133 -16.13 10.79 -15.00
CA SER A 133 -16.17 12.24 -14.81
C SER A 133 -14.92 12.90 -15.35
N LEU A 134 -15.11 14.07 -15.97
CA LEU A 134 -14.01 14.97 -16.31
C LEU A 134 -13.43 15.65 -15.06
N ALA A 135 -14.16 15.68 -13.95
CA ALA A 135 -13.66 16.21 -12.69
C ALA A 135 -12.66 15.23 -12.07
N ILE A 136 -11.48 15.72 -11.69
CA ILE A 136 -10.48 14.93 -10.97
C ILE A 136 -11.00 14.67 -9.56
N LYS A 137 -11.32 13.41 -9.26
CA LYS A 137 -11.83 12.96 -7.94
C LYS A 137 -10.88 11.99 -7.22
N THR A 138 -9.67 11.84 -7.74
CA THR A 138 -8.67 10.90 -7.23
C THR A 138 -8.47 11.07 -5.73
N MET A 139 -8.60 9.95 -5.01
CA MET A 139 -8.25 9.90 -3.60
C MET A 139 -6.74 10.03 -3.46
N GLN A 140 -6.30 11.03 -2.69
CA GLN A 140 -4.87 11.34 -2.55
C GLN A 140 -4.30 10.70 -1.28
N THR A 141 -5.03 10.78 -0.17
CA THR A 141 -4.63 10.12 1.06
C THR A 141 -5.83 9.81 1.95
N ILE A 142 -5.67 8.78 2.77
CA ILE A 142 -6.61 8.38 3.81
C ILE A 142 -5.85 8.43 5.13
N LEU A 143 -6.39 9.16 6.10
CA LEU A 143 -5.74 9.37 7.39
C LEU A 143 -6.67 8.91 8.51
N PRO A 144 -6.48 7.70 9.03
CA PRO A 144 -7.13 7.27 10.26
C PRO A 144 -6.65 8.09 11.46
N ASP A 145 -7.58 8.51 12.32
CA ASP A 145 -7.30 8.96 13.68
C ASP A 145 -8.13 8.14 14.68
N HIS A 146 -8.03 8.42 15.98
CA HIS A 146 -8.73 7.63 17.00
C HIS A 146 -10.26 7.61 16.83
N GLU A 147 -10.87 8.71 16.37
CA GLU A 147 -12.34 8.86 16.32
C GLU A 147 -12.90 8.86 14.90
N ARG A 148 -12.04 9.06 13.89
CA ARG A 148 -12.42 9.41 12.53
C ARG A 148 -11.50 8.78 11.50
N ILE A 149 -11.98 8.77 10.26
CA ILE A 149 -11.17 8.55 9.06
C ILE A 149 -11.32 9.77 8.18
N TRP A 150 -10.21 10.38 7.80
CA TRP A 150 -10.18 11.49 6.87
C TRP A 150 -9.88 11.01 5.47
N PHE A 151 -10.66 11.48 4.50
CA PHE A 151 -10.48 11.21 3.08
C PHE A 151 -10.13 12.50 2.39
N LEU A 152 -8.89 12.61 1.92
CA LEU A 152 -8.44 13.76 1.14
C LEU A 152 -8.47 13.39 -0.34
N SER A 153 -9.39 13.97 -1.09
CA SER A 153 -9.38 13.90 -2.55
C SER A 153 -8.80 15.17 -3.14
N TYR A 154 -8.59 15.18 -4.45
CA TYR A 154 -8.10 16.37 -5.18
C TYR A 154 -8.89 17.66 -4.90
N GLY A 155 -10.19 17.59 -4.62
CA GLY A 155 -11.05 18.77 -4.44
C GLY A 155 -12.02 18.72 -3.27
N SER A 156 -11.95 17.69 -2.42
CA SER A 156 -12.87 17.56 -1.29
C SER A 156 -12.22 16.87 -0.11
N VAL A 157 -12.76 17.13 1.08
CA VAL A 157 -12.40 16.42 2.30
C VAL A 157 -13.63 15.73 2.87
N GLY A 158 -13.58 14.41 2.91
CA GLY A 158 -14.55 13.57 3.62
C GLY A 158 -14.06 13.26 5.03
N VAL A 159 -14.98 13.18 5.98
CA VAL A 159 -14.71 12.78 7.36
C VAL A 159 -15.72 11.73 7.78
N TYR A 160 -15.26 10.50 8.00
CA TYR A 160 -16.07 9.44 8.58
C TYR A 160 -15.89 9.42 10.09
N SER A 161 -16.99 9.54 10.83
CA SER A 161 -17.01 9.42 12.29
C SER A 161 -17.20 7.94 12.66
N LYS A 162 -16.20 7.30 13.28
CA LYS A 162 -16.27 5.90 13.72
C LYS A 162 -17.42 5.66 14.69
N ARG A 163 -17.58 6.57 15.67
CA ARG A 163 -18.63 6.52 16.70
C ARG A 163 -20.06 6.52 16.14
N HIS A 164 -20.31 7.32 15.11
CA HIS A 164 -21.64 7.55 14.56
C HIS A 164 -21.86 6.81 13.23
N SER A 165 -20.84 6.11 12.73
CA SER A 165 -20.85 5.43 11.44
C SER A 165 -21.33 6.29 10.28
N ARG A 166 -20.90 7.56 10.26
CA ARG A 166 -21.38 8.55 9.29
C ARG A 166 -20.22 9.25 8.59
N LEU A 167 -20.29 9.29 7.27
CA LEU A 167 -19.42 10.09 6.41
C LEU A 167 -20.09 11.45 6.14
N ILE A 168 -19.34 12.54 6.32
CA ILE A 168 -19.72 13.89 5.92
C ILE A 168 -18.63 14.49 5.03
N TYR A 169 -19.00 15.42 4.17
CA TYR A 169 -18.05 16.25 3.44
C TYR A 169 -17.98 17.64 4.06
N LEU A 170 -16.78 18.18 4.12
CA LEU A 170 -16.57 19.57 4.52
C LEU A 170 -16.88 20.50 3.34
N ASP A 171 -17.49 21.64 3.65
CA ASP A 171 -17.73 22.70 2.69
C ASP A 171 -16.42 23.45 2.42
N ILE A 172 -15.66 22.97 1.42
CA ILE A 172 -14.40 23.60 1.00
C ILE A 172 -14.72 24.62 -0.09
N PRO A 173 -14.25 25.88 0.01
CA PRO A 173 -14.49 26.89 -1.01
C PRO A 173 -14.04 26.40 -2.39
N ASP A 174 -14.92 26.53 -3.39
CA ASP A 174 -14.64 26.10 -4.76
C ASP A 174 -13.78 27.13 -5.51
N GLU A 175 -12.61 27.45 -4.97
CA GLU A 175 -11.64 28.34 -5.60
C GLU A 175 -10.44 27.54 -6.12
N LYS A 176 -9.79 28.08 -7.15
CA LYS A 176 -8.63 27.44 -7.81
C LYS A 176 -7.53 27.03 -6.83
N ASP A 177 -7.35 27.79 -5.77
CA ASP A 177 -6.30 27.57 -4.77
C ASP A 177 -6.63 26.49 -3.73
N TYR A 178 -7.88 26.01 -3.69
CA TYR A 178 -8.34 24.89 -2.86
C TYR A 178 -8.56 23.62 -3.68
N ARG A 179 -8.60 23.73 -5.00
CA ARG A 179 -8.50 22.59 -5.92
C ARG A 179 -7.03 22.13 -5.98
N GLY A 180 -6.82 20.83 -5.95
CA GLY A 180 -5.50 20.22 -5.98
C GLY A 180 -4.89 19.99 -4.59
N LEU A 181 -5.70 19.57 -3.62
CA LEU A 181 -5.16 18.99 -2.39
C LEU A 181 -4.40 17.70 -2.76
N GLN A 182 -3.21 17.48 -2.22
CA GLN A 182 -2.32 16.38 -2.65
C GLN A 182 -1.82 15.50 -1.50
N SER A 183 -1.65 16.09 -0.32
CA SER A 183 -1.19 15.37 0.86
C SER A 183 -1.82 15.97 2.10
N GLY A 184 -1.85 15.22 3.19
CA GLY A 184 -2.42 15.70 4.43
C GLY A 184 -1.81 15.03 5.65
N ILE A 185 -1.90 15.73 6.77
CA ILE A 185 -1.62 15.19 8.08
C ILE A 185 -2.66 15.70 9.08
N VAL A 186 -3.09 14.82 10.00
CA VAL A 186 -4.02 15.18 11.08
C VAL A 186 -3.26 15.99 12.13
N VAL A 187 -3.79 17.18 12.44
CA VAL A 187 -3.25 18.06 13.49
C VAL A 187 -4.39 18.58 14.34
N GLY A 188 -4.47 18.06 15.57
CA GLY A 188 -5.57 18.34 16.50
C GLY A 188 -6.92 17.88 15.94
N THR A 189 -7.87 18.80 15.84
CA THR A 189 -9.23 18.51 15.33
C THR A 189 -9.35 18.60 13.81
N GLY A 190 -8.26 18.92 13.09
CA GLY A 190 -8.27 19.22 11.67
C GLY A 190 -7.12 18.61 10.89
N LEU A 191 -6.90 19.12 9.68
CA LEU A 191 -5.82 18.71 8.79
C LEU A 191 -4.92 19.89 8.46
N ILE A 192 -3.65 19.56 8.18
CA ILE A 192 -2.79 20.38 7.34
C ILE A 192 -2.67 19.66 6.02
N THR A 193 -2.87 20.37 4.92
CA THR A 193 -2.82 19.80 3.59
C THR A 193 -1.87 20.58 2.69
N GLY A 194 -1.12 19.82 1.89
CA GLY A 194 -0.30 20.35 0.80
C GLY A 194 -1.14 20.46 -0.47
N THR A 195 -0.85 21.49 -1.27
CA THR A 195 -1.58 21.74 -2.52
C THR A 195 -0.65 21.65 -3.73
N GLN A 196 -1.22 21.32 -4.90
CA GLN A 196 -0.52 21.34 -6.19
C GLN A 196 -0.08 22.77 -6.57
N SER A 197 -0.80 23.78 -6.07
CA SER A 197 -0.50 25.19 -6.30
C SER A 197 0.59 25.70 -5.35
N ARG A 198 0.30 26.73 -4.54
CA ARG A 198 1.23 27.31 -3.57
C ARG A 198 0.69 27.25 -2.15
N GLY A 199 1.61 26.90 -1.26
CA GLY A 199 1.50 26.92 0.18
C GLY A 199 0.80 25.69 0.75
N LEU A 200 0.47 25.83 2.03
CA LEU A 200 -0.26 24.83 2.79
C LEU A 200 -1.62 25.39 3.17
N ARG A 201 -2.57 24.52 3.49
CA ARG A 201 -3.86 24.91 4.07
C ARG A 201 -4.07 24.19 5.38
N ARG A 202 -4.69 24.88 6.34
CA ARG A 202 -5.24 24.29 7.55
C ARG A 202 -6.74 24.16 7.41
N ILE A 203 -7.24 22.93 7.45
CA ILE A 203 -8.66 22.62 7.41
C ILE A 203 -9.10 22.30 8.84
N ARG A 204 -10.11 23.02 9.34
CA ARG A 204 -10.64 22.85 10.69
C ARG A 204 -12.01 22.19 10.64
N LEU A 205 -12.20 21.10 11.38
CA LEU A 205 -13.50 20.42 11.43
C LEU A 205 -14.55 21.23 12.18
N ASP A 206 -14.16 21.86 13.28
CA ASP A 206 -15.06 22.54 14.20
C ASP A 206 -15.72 23.78 13.58
N SER A 207 -14.93 24.58 12.86
CA SER A 207 -15.42 25.76 12.14
C SER A 207 -15.71 25.51 10.67
N GLN A 208 -15.42 24.31 10.14
CA GLN A 208 -15.42 23.99 8.71
C GLN A 208 -14.68 25.04 7.85
N SER A 209 -13.62 25.63 8.40
CA SER A 209 -12.88 26.71 7.74
C SER A 209 -11.60 26.19 7.13
N VAL A 210 -11.26 26.72 5.96
CA VAL A 210 -9.96 26.50 5.31
C VAL A 210 -9.14 27.78 5.42
N LEU A 211 -7.95 27.68 6.03
CA LEU A 211 -7.08 28.83 6.28
C LEU A 211 -5.76 28.65 5.53
N PRO A 212 -5.25 29.66 4.81
CA PRO A 212 -3.91 29.61 4.27
C PRO A 212 -2.88 29.63 5.42
N LEU A 213 -1.79 28.90 5.25
CA LEU A 213 -0.63 28.94 6.14
C LEU A 213 0.53 29.68 5.46
N ALA A 214 1.37 30.33 6.27
CA ALA A 214 2.52 31.11 5.82
C ALA A 214 3.66 30.21 5.30
N SER A 215 3.44 29.60 4.15
CA SER A 215 4.45 28.83 3.42
C SER A 215 4.30 29.14 1.94
N ASP A 216 5.42 29.42 1.28
CA ASP A 216 5.48 29.67 -0.16
C ASP A 216 5.91 28.42 -0.96
N LEU A 217 5.94 27.25 -0.30
CA LEU A 217 6.24 25.97 -0.96
C LEU A 217 5.24 25.68 -2.07
N ARG A 218 5.71 25.20 -3.22
CA ARG A 218 4.89 24.89 -4.39
C ARG A 218 4.73 23.38 -4.52
N ASN A 219 3.57 22.93 -4.97
CA ASN A 219 3.31 21.52 -5.29
C ASN A 219 3.73 20.57 -4.14
N VAL A 220 3.10 20.73 -2.98
CA VAL A 220 3.42 19.96 -1.76
C VAL A 220 2.70 18.62 -1.79
N THR A 221 3.43 17.58 -2.16
CA THR A 221 2.94 16.22 -2.42
C THR A 221 3.09 15.27 -1.24
N PHE A 222 3.76 15.69 -0.16
CA PHE A 222 3.99 14.86 1.00
C PHE A 222 4.08 15.68 2.29
N LEU A 223 3.46 15.17 3.35
CA LEU A 223 3.51 15.71 4.71
C LEU A 223 3.59 14.56 5.70
N GLN A 224 4.53 14.63 6.64
CA GLN A 224 4.66 13.65 7.73
C GLN A 224 5.17 14.33 9.00
N ALA A 225 4.61 13.96 10.15
CA ALA A 225 5.11 14.44 11.43
C ALA A 225 6.50 13.86 11.69
N LEU A 226 7.45 14.72 12.02
CA LEU A 226 8.76 14.31 12.54
C LEU A 226 8.69 14.11 14.05
N ASP A 227 7.92 14.97 14.71
CA ASP A 227 7.62 14.98 16.14
C ASP A 227 6.39 15.88 16.37
N ASP A 228 6.03 16.12 17.63
CA ASP A 228 4.86 16.94 18.03
C ASP A 228 4.88 18.38 17.51
N GLN A 229 6.01 18.85 16.95
CA GLN A 229 6.27 20.26 16.69
C GLN A 229 6.80 20.55 15.30
N ARG A 230 7.20 19.51 14.56
CA ARG A 230 7.83 19.64 13.25
C ARG A 230 7.22 18.68 12.25
N ILE A 231 7.04 19.17 11.04
CA ILE A 231 6.50 18.40 9.92
C ILE A 231 7.54 18.38 8.81
N LEU A 232 7.83 17.20 8.29
CA LEU A 232 8.57 17.03 7.05
C LEU A 232 7.62 17.22 5.87
N ALA A 233 7.98 18.10 4.95
CA ALA A 233 7.21 18.41 3.77
C ALA A 233 8.03 18.11 2.51
N GLY A 234 7.45 17.33 1.60
CA GLY A 234 8.00 17.07 0.28
C GLY A 234 7.29 17.95 -0.75
N SER A 235 8.06 18.72 -1.51
CA SER A 235 7.61 19.53 -2.62
C SER A 235 8.21 18.99 -3.92
N GLU A 236 7.38 18.88 -4.95
CA GLU A 236 7.83 18.50 -6.29
C GLU A 236 8.72 19.56 -6.97
N GLU A 237 8.56 20.83 -6.61
CA GLU A 237 9.32 21.93 -7.22
C GLU A 237 10.46 22.48 -6.34
N ASP A 238 10.30 22.42 -5.03
CA ASP A 238 11.21 23.04 -4.08
C ASP A 238 12.07 22.02 -3.31
N GLY A 239 11.69 20.73 -3.33
CA GLY A 239 12.40 19.65 -2.64
C GLY A 239 11.88 19.37 -1.22
N LEU A 240 12.78 18.92 -0.33
CA LEU A 240 12.42 18.52 1.05
C LEU A 240 12.61 19.65 2.09
N PHE A 241 11.60 19.88 2.93
CA PHE A 241 11.57 20.96 3.94
C PHE A 241 11.10 20.48 5.30
N ILE A 242 11.51 21.20 6.33
CA ILE A 242 11.01 21.08 7.70
C ILE A 242 10.17 22.32 7.97
N LEU A 243 8.92 22.10 8.38
CA LEU A 243 8.00 23.11 8.86
C LEU A 243 8.08 23.14 10.39
N ASP A 244 8.23 24.34 10.95
CA ASP A 244 8.15 24.55 12.40
C ASP A 244 6.69 24.62 12.91
N ARG A 245 6.51 24.90 14.20
CA ARG A 245 5.18 25.06 14.84
C ARG A 245 4.33 26.18 14.24
N SER A 246 4.99 27.16 13.63
CA SER A 246 4.37 28.30 12.95
C SER A 246 4.25 28.07 11.44
N PHE A 247 4.60 26.88 10.96
CA PHE A 247 4.61 26.46 9.56
C PHE A 247 5.59 27.21 8.67
N ASN A 248 6.61 27.83 9.26
CA ASN A 248 7.70 28.40 8.49
C ASN A 248 8.54 27.26 7.91
N ALA A 249 8.82 27.34 6.61
CA ALA A 249 9.59 26.32 5.91
C ALA A 249 11.09 26.61 5.97
N SER A 250 11.87 25.59 6.29
CA SER A 250 13.33 25.59 6.18
C SER A 250 13.81 24.36 5.42
N ALA A 251 14.83 24.48 4.58
CA ALA A 251 15.33 23.34 3.81
C ALA A 251 15.80 22.22 4.75
N ALA A 252 15.38 20.98 4.47
CA ALA A 252 15.67 19.84 5.33
C ALA A 252 17.15 19.47 5.36
N GLY A 253 17.92 19.78 4.30
CA GLY A 253 19.32 19.40 4.18
C GLY A 253 20.03 20.07 3.00
N GLN A 254 21.34 19.86 2.87
CA GLN A 254 22.06 20.18 1.64
C GLN A 254 21.55 19.25 0.53
N ASN A 255 21.29 19.78 -0.67
CA ASN A 255 20.68 19.06 -1.81
C ASN A 255 19.18 18.73 -1.70
N SER A 256 18.43 19.36 -0.79
CA SER A 256 16.98 19.13 -0.68
C SER A 256 16.20 19.27 -1.99
N ARG A 257 16.64 20.19 -2.88
CA ARG A 257 16.03 20.44 -4.21
C ARG A 257 16.19 19.29 -5.21
N GLN A 258 17.16 18.39 -5.01
CA GLN A 258 17.35 17.23 -5.89
C GLN A 258 16.40 16.08 -5.56
N LEU A 259 15.58 16.23 -4.50
CA LEU A 259 14.79 15.18 -3.89
C LEU A 259 13.32 15.57 -3.89
N SER A 260 12.83 15.94 -5.07
CA SER A 260 11.44 16.22 -5.31
C SER A 260 10.58 14.96 -5.18
N ALA A 261 9.30 15.15 -4.89
CA ALA A 261 8.29 14.09 -4.91
C ALA A 261 8.51 12.94 -3.92
N ALA A 262 8.92 13.23 -2.68
CA ALA A 262 8.85 12.25 -1.60
C ALA A 262 7.43 11.65 -1.51
N ARG A 263 7.32 10.34 -1.28
CA ARG A 263 6.04 9.62 -1.15
C ARG A 263 5.91 8.86 0.18
N ALA A 264 7.04 8.45 0.76
CA ALA A 264 7.08 7.81 2.06
C ALA A 264 8.40 8.13 2.77
N VAL A 265 8.35 8.29 4.09
CA VAL A 265 9.52 8.42 4.96
C VAL A 265 9.30 7.52 6.17
N LEU A 266 10.20 6.56 6.38
CA LEU A 266 10.06 5.50 7.39
C LEU A 266 11.24 5.54 8.36
N GLY A 267 11.07 4.98 9.55
CA GLY A 267 12.09 4.96 10.60
C GLY A 267 12.03 6.15 11.57
N ASP A 268 13.09 6.30 12.36
CA ASP A 268 13.13 7.22 13.49
C ASP A 268 13.75 8.57 13.10
N SER A 269 12.98 9.64 13.25
CA SER A 269 13.38 11.02 12.97
C SER A 269 14.56 11.50 13.84
N ARG A 270 14.82 10.85 14.97
CA ARG A 270 15.92 11.21 15.88
C ARG A 270 17.25 10.60 15.48
N SER A 271 17.24 9.53 14.69
CA SER A 271 18.43 8.78 14.32
C SER A 271 18.57 8.71 12.79
N ARG A 272 17.79 7.83 12.16
CA ARG A 272 17.87 7.52 10.73
C ARG A 272 16.48 7.25 10.18
N MET A 273 16.18 7.93 9.08
CA MET A 273 15.00 7.63 8.26
C MET A 273 15.40 7.17 6.86
N ILE A 274 14.55 6.36 6.25
CA ILE A 274 14.63 5.96 4.84
C ILE A 274 13.43 6.54 4.11
N ALA A 275 13.70 7.23 3.02
CA ALA A 275 12.69 7.91 2.25
C ALA A 275 12.67 7.37 0.82
N GLY A 276 11.45 7.26 0.29
CA GLY A 276 11.21 6.93 -1.10
C GLY A 276 10.55 8.09 -1.83
N SER A 277 10.97 8.31 -3.08
CA SER A 277 10.42 9.35 -3.95
C SER A 277 9.94 8.80 -5.27
N TYR A 278 9.07 9.58 -5.90
CA TYR A 278 8.61 9.35 -7.27
C TYR A 278 9.57 10.03 -8.26
N GLY A 279 10.51 9.27 -8.81
CA GLY A 279 11.51 9.71 -9.79
C GLY A 279 12.94 9.79 -9.24
N GLY A 280 13.11 9.95 -7.93
CA GLY A 280 14.43 10.01 -7.27
C GLY A 280 14.90 8.69 -6.63
N GLY A 281 14.02 7.69 -6.49
CA GLY A 281 14.34 6.43 -5.81
C GLY A 281 14.44 6.58 -4.30
N LEU A 282 15.31 5.77 -3.68
CA LEU A 282 15.51 5.73 -2.23
C LEU A 282 16.64 6.64 -1.77
N TYR A 283 16.48 7.23 -0.59
CA TYR A 283 17.51 7.99 0.08
C TYR A 283 17.41 7.86 1.60
N LYS A 284 18.56 7.95 2.25
CA LYS A 284 18.71 7.94 3.70
C LYS A 284 18.81 9.37 4.20
N LEU A 285 18.03 9.68 5.24
CA LEU A 285 18.09 10.93 5.98
C LEU A 285 18.80 10.67 7.31
N VAL A 286 19.97 11.27 7.50
CA VAL A 286 20.77 11.14 8.73
C VAL A 286 20.76 12.47 9.47
N ARG A 287 20.30 12.47 10.71
CA ARG A 287 20.13 13.71 11.46
C ARG A 287 21.48 14.40 11.76
N GLN A 288 21.56 15.69 11.46
CA GLN A 288 22.66 16.59 11.77
C GLN A 288 22.10 17.85 12.47
N GLY A 289 21.96 17.78 13.79
CA GLY A 289 21.30 18.83 14.57
C GLY A 289 19.82 18.98 14.19
N ASP A 290 19.47 20.14 13.62
CA ASP A 290 18.10 20.46 13.18
C ASP A 290 17.84 20.15 11.69
N LYS A 291 18.86 19.67 10.98
CA LYS A 291 18.79 19.30 9.56
C LYS A 291 19.15 17.83 9.37
N TYR A 292 19.14 17.40 8.11
CA TYR A 292 19.51 16.05 7.70
C TYR A 292 20.57 16.12 6.60
N ASP A 293 21.58 15.25 6.73
CA ASP A 293 22.36 14.84 5.58
C ASP A 293 21.52 13.87 4.77
N ILE A 294 21.57 14.02 3.45
CA ILE A 294 20.77 13.20 2.54
C ILE A 294 21.69 12.39 1.63
N VAL A 295 21.54 11.07 1.70
CA VAL A 295 22.40 10.12 1.00
C VAL A 295 21.53 9.25 0.09
N LEU A 296 21.70 9.38 -1.23
CA LEU A 296 21.02 8.51 -2.19
C LEU A 296 21.43 7.05 -1.97
N LEU A 297 20.45 6.15 -2.01
CA LEU A 297 20.66 4.71 -1.94
C LEU A 297 20.53 4.13 -3.35
N ASN A 298 21.33 3.11 -3.64
CA ASN A 298 21.30 2.45 -4.93
C ASN A 298 20.10 1.49 -5.00
N SER A 299 19.02 1.91 -5.66
CA SER A 299 17.85 1.08 -5.94
C SER A 299 17.65 0.92 -7.45
N ARG A 300 17.18 -0.24 -7.89
CA ARG A 300 16.85 -0.51 -9.31
C ARG A 300 15.66 0.32 -9.80
N THR A 301 14.69 0.57 -8.91
CA THR A 301 13.55 1.44 -9.17
C THR A 301 13.79 2.85 -8.68
N ARG A 302 13.18 3.81 -9.37
CA ARG A 302 13.10 5.21 -8.96
C ARG A 302 11.68 5.66 -8.64
N TRP A 303 10.66 4.84 -8.87
CA TRP A 303 9.26 5.22 -8.75
C TRP A 303 8.64 4.57 -7.52
N ILE A 304 8.92 5.14 -6.35
CA ILE A 304 8.29 4.73 -5.10
C ILE A 304 6.92 5.41 -4.98
N THR A 305 5.89 4.65 -4.65
CA THR A 305 4.49 5.14 -4.53
C THR A 305 4.02 5.25 -3.09
N GLY A 306 4.60 4.47 -2.18
CA GLY A 306 4.27 4.45 -0.77
C GLY A 306 5.26 3.59 0.01
N GLY A 307 5.09 3.51 1.32
CA GLY A 307 5.93 2.67 2.17
C GLY A 307 5.33 2.43 3.54
N VAL A 308 5.71 1.30 4.13
CA VAL A 308 5.32 0.87 5.47
C VAL A 308 6.50 0.29 6.23
N GLU A 309 6.47 0.43 7.54
CA GLU A 309 7.49 -0.09 8.44
C GLU A 309 6.99 -1.39 9.10
N LEU A 310 7.73 -2.47 8.92
CA LEU A 310 7.57 -3.75 9.60
C LEU A 310 8.57 -3.84 10.76
N PRO A 311 8.51 -4.85 11.65
CA PRO A 311 9.50 -4.98 12.72
C PRO A 311 10.96 -4.95 12.21
N GLU A 312 11.29 -5.80 11.24
CA GLU A 312 12.65 -6.00 10.73
C GLU A 312 12.94 -5.33 9.38
N HIS A 313 11.90 -4.84 8.69
CA HIS A 313 12.01 -4.38 7.30
C HIS A 313 11.34 -3.01 7.08
N PHE A 314 11.86 -2.26 6.12
CA PHE A 314 11.12 -1.22 5.43
C PHE A 314 10.61 -1.78 4.11
N CYS A 315 9.32 -1.63 3.83
CA CYS A 315 8.72 -2.06 2.58
C CYS A 315 8.20 -0.86 1.81
N PHE A 316 8.46 -0.83 0.50
CA PHE A 316 8.03 0.25 -0.38
C PHE A 316 7.32 -0.32 -1.61
N SER A 317 6.12 0.19 -1.88
CA SER A 317 5.42 -0.09 -3.13
C SER A 317 6.06 0.70 -4.27
N THR A 318 6.10 0.10 -5.46
CA THR A 318 6.79 0.67 -6.62
C THR A 318 5.94 0.58 -7.87
N LEU A 319 6.22 1.42 -8.86
CA LEU A 319 5.78 1.21 -10.24
C LEU A 319 6.85 0.43 -11.02
N GLY A 320 6.45 -0.68 -11.62
CA GLY A 320 7.25 -1.51 -12.52
C GLY A 320 8.23 -2.50 -11.88
N GLN A 321 8.35 -2.57 -10.55
CA GLN A 321 9.28 -3.51 -9.87
C GLN A 321 8.64 -4.29 -8.71
N GLY A 322 7.33 -4.18 -8.49
CA GLY A 322 6.64 -4.86 -7.40
C GLY A 322 6.94 -4.22 -6.04
N LEU A 323 7.25 -5.04 -5.05
CA LEU A 323 7.55 -4.60 -3.69
C LEU A 323 9.07 -4.53 -3.47
N LEU A 324 9.57 -3.37 -3.08
CA LEU A 324 10.94 -3.23 -2.59
C LEU A 324 10.96 -3.49 -1.10
N VAL A 325 11.84 -4.39 -0.65
CA VAL A 325 12.02 -4.74 0.75
C VAL A 325 13.44 -4.39 1.15
N MET A 326 13.59 -3.71 2.29
CA MET A 326 14.88 -3.32 2.83
C MET A 326 15.01 -3.77 4.27
N GLU A 327 16.06 -4.51 4.59
CA GLU A 327 16.36 -4.87 5.99
C GLU A 327 16.81 -3.63 6.76
N LYS A 328 16.27 -3.42 7.97
CA LYS A 328 16.55 -2.21 8.74
C LYS A 328 18.00 -2.11 9.19
N GLU A 329 18.64 -3.21 9.55
CA GLU A 329 20.01 -3.19 10.09
C GLU A 329 21.03 -2.99 8.97
N SER A 330 21.06 -3.90 8.01
CA SER A 330 22.05 -3.94 6.92
C SER A 330 21.79 -2.91 5.82
N LEU A 331 20.53 -2.47 5.65
CA LEU A 331 20.03 -1.71 4.49
C LEU A 331 20.18 -2.48 3.17
N GLU A 332 20.28 -3.81 3.21
CA GLU A 332 20.22 -4.64 2.02
C GLU A 332 18.84 -4.55 1.38
N ILE A 333 18.81 -4.44 0.05
CA ILE A 333 17.60 -4.26 -0.74
C ILE A 333 17.33 -5.53 -1.54
N SER A 334 16.11 -6.06 -1.37
CA SER A 334 15.55 -7.12 -2.20
C SER A 334 14.25 -6.66 -2.86
N TYR A 335 13.80 -7.42 -3.85
CA TYR A 335 12.58 -7.14 -4.60
C TYR A 335 11.71 -8.37 -4.61
N LEU A 336 10.42 -8.21 -4.32
CA LEU A 336 9.41 -9.19 -4.64
C LEU A 336 8.70 -8.74 -5.91
N GLY A 337 8.71 -9.60 -6.91
CA GLY A 337 8.08 -9.46 -8.21
C GLY A 337 7.27 -10.71 -8.57
N ILE A 338 7.15 -10.95 -9.88
CA ILE A 338 6.36 -12.07 -10.42
C ILE A 338 6.97 -13.42 -10.02
N SER A 339 8.31 -13.53 -9.98
CA SER A 339 9.03 -14.75 -9.56
C SER A 339 8.83 -15.09 -8.08
N GLU A 340 8.41 -14.12 -7.28
CA GLU A 340 8.13 -14.28 -5.85
C GLU A 340 6.63 -14.45 -5.60
N GLY A 341 5.84 -14.57 -6.67
CA GLY A 341 4.42 -14.85 -6.60
C GLY A 341 3.53 -13.62 -6.74
N LEU A 342 4.05 -12.42 -6.98
CA LEU A 342 3.14 -11.30 -7.18
C LEU A 342 2.38 -11.43 -8.50
N GLY A 343 1.12 -11.02 -8.52
CA GLY A 343 0.30 -10.98 -9.73
C GLY A 343 0.70 -9.85 -10.68
N GLY A 344 1.27 -8.76 -10.15
CA GLY A 344 1.65 -7.57 -10.92
C GLY A 344 2.79 -6.80 -10.25
N LEU A 345 3.40 -5.90 -11.02
CA LEU A 345 4.57 -5.11 -10.61
C LEU A 345 4.25 -3.65 -10.32
N ASP A 346 3.05 -3.19 -10.67
CA ASP A 346 2.61 -1.81 -10.52
C ASP A 346 1.75 -1.66 -9.27
N MET A 347 2.42 -1.33 -8.16
CA MET A 347 1.78 -1.10 -6.87
C MET A 347 1.54 0.38 -6.64
N SER A 348 0.28 0.77 -6.51
CA SER A 348 -0.10 2.18 -6.35
C SER A 348 -0.09 2.64 -4.89
N SER A 349 -0.35 1.74 -3.95
CA SER A 349 -0.38 2.04 -2.52
C SER A 349 -0.13 0.79 -1.67
N ILE A 350 0.23 1.01 -0.41
CA ILE A 350 0.62 -0.05 0.53
C ILE A 350 0.15 0.31 1.94
N ALA A 351 -0.28 -0.70 2.70
CA ALA A 351 -0.61 -0.61 4.12
C ALA A 351 -0.08 -1.84 4.86
N TYR A 352 0.04 -1.73 6.18
CA TYR A 352 0.46 -2.82 7.04
C TYR A 352 -0.58 -3.05 8.13
N VAL A 353 -1.02 -4.31 8.28
CA VAL A 353 -1.87 -4.81 9.35
C VAL A 353 -1.22 -6.09 9.84
N GLU A 354 -0.48 -6.03 10.95
CA GLU A 354 0.30 -7.17 11.45
C GLU A 354 -0.48 -8.49 11.44
N PRO A 355 0.05 -9.58 10.85
CA PRO A 355 1.38 -9.74 10.21
C PRO A 355 1.39 -9.55 8.67
N TYR A 356 0.43 -8.81 8.12
CA TYR A 356 0.18 -8.69 6.69
C TYR A 356 0.57 -7.34 6.12
N ILE A 357 1.19 -7.38 4.94
CA ILE A 357 1.29 -6.23 4.04
C ILE A 357 0.16 -6.32 3.04
N ILE A 358 -0.52 -5.20 2.83
CA ILE A 358 -1.57 -5.08 1.82
C ILE A 358 -1.07 -4.13 0.74
N CYS A 359 -1.01 -4.63 -0.50
CA CYS A 359 -0.62 -3.83 -1.66
C CYS A 359 -1.80 -3.68 -2.61
N ALA A 360 -2.08 -2.45 -3.05
CA ALA A 360 -2.94 -2.23 -4.20
C ALA A 360 -2.14 -2.42 -5.49
N VAL A 361 -2.54 -3.39 -6.30
CA VAL A 361 -1.90 -3.73 -7.58
C VAL A 361 -2.83 -3.25 -8.70
N GLN A 362 -2.31 -2.45 -9.62
CA GLN A 362 -3.11 -1.91 -10.73
C GLN A 362 -3.78 -3.05 -11.51
N GLU A 363 -5.08 -2.88 -11.81
CA GLU A 363 -5.95 -3.83 -12.52
C GLU A 363 -6.25 -5.16 -11.81
N GLN A 364 -5.60 -5.45 -10.68
CA GLN A 364 -5.74 -6.74 -9.98
C GLN A 364 -6.43 -6.62 -8.62
N GLY A 365 -6.58 -5.41 -8.09
CA GLY A 365 -7.18 -5.17 -6.79
C GLY A 365 -6.15 -5.14 -5.68
N LEU A 366 -6.40 -5.87 -4.60
CA LEU A 366 -5.48 -5.94 -3.47
C LEU A 366 -4.82 -7.30 -3.35
N VAL A 367 -3.52 -7.30 -3.04
CA VAL A 367 -2.80 -8.51 -2.62
C VAL A 367 -2.45 -8.36 -1.15
N LYS A 368 -2.93 -9.30 -0.34
CA LYS A 368 -2.52 -9.49 1.06
C LYS A 368 -1.33 -10.45 1.10
N ILE A 369 -0.23 -10.03 1.71
CA ILE A 369 1.05 -10.74 1.77
C ILE A 369 1.42 -10.94 3.24
N HIS A 370 1.62 -12.18 3.68
CA HIS A 370 2.12 -12.48 5.02
C HIS A 370 3.63 -12.19 5.11
N GLU A 371 4.09 -11.54 6.19
CA GLU A 371 5.49 -11.10 6.34
C GLU A 371 6.52 -12.24 6.35
N ASP A 372 6.13 -13.45 6.74
CA ASP A 372 7.00 -14.64 6.66
C ASP A 372 7.49 -14.96 5.23
N LEU A 373 6.86 -14.42 4.19
CA LEU A 373 7.38 -14.51 2.82
C LEU A 373 8.84 -14.03 2.74
N PHE A 374 9.22 -13.02 3.52
CA PHE A 374 10.58 -12.46 3.54
C PHE A 374 11.61 -13.38 4.20
N ARG A 375 11.16 -14.35 5.00
CA ARG A 375 12.04 -15.32 5.67
C ARG A 375 12.27 -16.57 4.82
N THR A 376 11.55 -16.71 3.70
CA THR A 376 11.71 -17.86 2.82
C THR A 376 12.89 -17.69 1.85
N PRO A 377 13.73 -18.73 1.68
CA PRO A 377 14.88 -18.68 0.79
C PRO A 377 14.53 -18.62 -0.71
#